data_AF-K1KU10-F1
#
_entry.id   AF-K1KU10-F1
#
_cell.length_a   1.000
_cell.length_b   1.000
_cell.length_c   1.000
_cell.angle_alpha   90.00
_cell.angle_beta   90.00
_cell.angle_gamma   90.00
#
_symmetry.space_group_name_H-M   'P 1'
#
loop_
_entity.id
_entity.type
_entity.pdbx_description
1 polymer ?
#
loop_
_entity_poly.entity_id
_entity_poly.type
_entity_poly.pdbx_seq_one_letter_code
_entity_poly.pdbx_strand_id
1 'polypeptide(L)'
;MKRILQTVLLSFLLVGCSDVYSKSDSSPILDKEFIEANAKIGQTKDEVEEIFGTEYFAGKGEFETNEVWVYDKVNDDFEYEKSIQRVPFDAIREGNVDYQLYINFVEDEAFMYLYIYRGEDGELWQYQVNPDGTTQDKKM
;
A
#
# COMPACT_ATOMS: atom_id res chain seq x y z
N MET A 1 -49.61 -52.44 12.30
CA MET A 1 -50.54 -51.28 12.27
C MET A 1 -49.67 -50.03 12.16
N LYS A 2 -49.27 -49.58 10.97
CA LYS A 2 -49.93 -48.59 10.08
C LYS A 2 -50.29 -47.25 10.77
N ARG A 3 -49.68 -46.17 10.25
CA ARG A 3 -50.09 -44.74 10.22
C ARG A 3 -49.70 -43.90 11.47
N ILE A 4 -49.18 -42.66 11.41
CA ILE A 4 -49.16 -41.60 10.39
C ILE A 4 -47.83 -40.80 10.42
N LEU A 5 -47.41 -40.43 9.21
CA LEU A 5 -46.46 -39.41 8.78
C LEU A 5 -46.91 -37.98 9.15
N GLN A 6 -46.07 -37.19 9.81
CA GLN A 6 -46.10 -35.72 9.67
C GLN A 6 -44.68 -35.18 9.54
N THR A 7 -44.34 -34.89 8.29
CA THR A 7 -43.26 -34.02 7.85
C THR A 7 -43.59 -32.59 8.30
N VAL A 8 -42.68 -31.92 9.02
CA VAL A 8 -42.67 -30.45 9.10
C VAL A 8 -41.38 -29.98 8.44
N LEU A 9 -41.57 -29.46 7.23
CA LEU A 9 -40.63 -28.69 6.44
C LEU A 9 -40.84 -27.22 6.81
N LEU A 10 -39.80 -26.51 7.24
CA LEU A 10 -39.68 -25.05 7.08
C LEU A 10 -38.21 -24.67 7.28
N SER A 11 -37.42 -24.70 6.20
CA SER A 11 -37.07 -23.55 5.34
C SER A 11 -36.04 -22.61 5.95
N PHE A 12 -34.86 -22.65 5.30
CA PHE A 12 -33.75 -21.69 5.31
C PHE A 12 -34.09 -20.26 5.74
N LEU A 13 -33.26 -19.74 6.65
CA LEU A 13 -32.72 -18.38 6.51
C LEU A 13 -31.21 -18.43 6.72
N LEU A 14 -30.51 -18.35 5.59
CA LEU A 14 -29.15 -17.83 5.51
C LEU A 14 -29.12 -16.47 6.23
N VAL A 15 -28.32 -16.35 7.28
CA VAL A 15 -27.68 -15.08 7.58
C VAL A 15 -26.23 -15.27 7.17
N GLY A 16 -25.99 -15.08 5.87
CA GLY A 16 -24.67 -14.71 5.43
C GLY A 16 -24.37 -13.34 6.01
N CYS A 17 -23.45 -13.27 6.97
CA CYS A 17 -22.65 -12.07 7.11
C CYS A 17 -21.71 -12.05 5.90
N SER A 18 -22.25 -11.68 4.73
CA SER A 18 -21.45 -10.90 3.81
C SER A 18 -21.31 -9.56 4.53
N ASP A 19 -20.24 -9.42 5.31
CA ASP A 19 -19.73 -8.09 5.58
C ASP A 19 -19.39 -7.54 4.20
N VAL A 20 -20.35 -6.79 3.66
CA VAL A 20 -20.12 -5.89 2.55
C VAL A 20 -19.09 -4.94 3.11
N TYR A 21 -17.82 -5.27 2.89
CA TYR A 21 -16.70 -4.40 3.17
C TYR A 21 -16.90 -3.21 2.24
N SER A 22 -17.61 -2.21 2.75
CA SER A 22 -17.68 -0.91 2.13
C SER A 22 -16.25 -0.39 2.17
N LYS A 23 -15.51 -0.64 1.09
CA LYS A 23 -14.21 -0.04 0.82
C LYS A 23 -14.42 1.45 1.02
N SER A 24 -13.89 1.99 2.12
CA SER A 24 -13.93 3.42 2.38
C SER A 24 -13.26 4.08 1.18
N ASP A 25 -13.98 4.93 0.45
CA ASP A 25 -13.48 5.64 -0.74
C ASP A 25 -12.33 6.62 -0.43
N SER A 26 -11.91 6.72 0.83
CA SER A 26 -10.71 7.45 1.24
C SER A 26 -9.49 6.53 1.25
N SER A 27 -8.58 6.70 0.28
CA SER A 27 -7.24 6.12 0.33
C SER A 27 -6.59 6.43 1.69
N PRO A 28 -5.86 5.47 2.30
CA PRO A 28 -5.21 5.69 3.59
C PRO A 28 -4.17 6.81 3.50
N ILE A 29 -4.00 7.56 4.59
CA ILE A 29 -2.88 8.50 4.71
C ILE A 29 -1.63 7.67 4.98
N LEU A 30 -0.71 7.63 4.02
CA LEU A 30 0.55 6.88 4.12
C LEU A 30 1.63 7.76 4.77
N ASP A 31 1.45 8.12 6.05
CA ASP A 31 2.51 8.75 6.86
C ASP A 31 3.55 7.72 7.32
N LYS A 32 4.64 8.18 7.96
CA LYS A 32 5.73 7.30 8.39
C LYS A 32 5.25 6.22 9.35
N GLU A 33 4.44 6.59 10.32
CA GLU A 33 3.86 5.68 11.31
C GLU A 33 3.02 4.58 10.64
N PHE A 34 2.26 4.94 9.60
CA PHE A 34 1.55 3.97 8.77
C PHE A 34 2.51 3.01 8.07
N ILE A 35 3.58 3.51 7.45
CA ILE A 35 4.59 2.66 6.78
C ILE A 35 5.24 1.71 7.81
N GLU A 36 5.64 2.21 8.99
CA GLU A 36 6.25 1.41 10.05
C GLU A 36 5.36 0.25 10.52
N ALA A 37 4.05 0.48 10.62
CA ALA A 37 3.10 -0.53 11.09
C ALA A 37 2.77 -1.60 10.04
N ASN A 38 2.82 -1.23 8.75
CA ASN A 38 2.20 -2.01 7.68
C ASN A 38 3.17 -2.55 6.63
N ALA A 39 4.32 -1.92 6.41
CA ALA A 39 5.31 -2.37 5.43
C ALA A 39 6.03 -3.64 5.93
N LYS A 40 5.81 -4.76 5.24
CA LYS A 40 6.37 -6.05 5.61
C LYS A 40 6.89 -6.78 4.38
N ILE A 41 8.12 -7.29 4.46
CA ILE A 41 8.70 -8.13 3.42
C ILE A 41 7.85 -9.39 3.24
N GLY A 42 7.66 -9.81 2.00
CA GLY A 42 6.87 -10.98 1.62
C GLY A 42 5.38 -10.70 1.39
N GLN A 43 4.92 -9.45 1.54
CA GLN A 43 3.54 -9.11 1.21
C GLN A 43 3.30 -9.33 -0.29
N THR A 44 2.21 -10.04 -0.61
CA THR A 44 1.74 -10.16 -1.99
C THR A 44 1.24 -8.82 -2.51
N LYS A 45 1.18 -8.66 -3.83
CA LYS A 45 0.58 -7.49 -4.47
C LYS A 45 -0.85 -7.21 -4.00
N ASP A 46 -1.67 -8.24 -3.83
CA ASP A 46 -3.05 -8.10 -3.34
C ASP A 46 -3.09 -7.54 -1.91
N GLU A 47 -2.23 -8.04 -1.02
CA GLU A 47 -2.11 -7.50 0.34
C GLU A 47 -1.60 -6.06 0.33
N VAL A 48 -0.66 -5.72 -0.55
CA VAL A 48 -0.19 -4.34 -0.73
C VAL A 48 -1.34 -3.43 -1.19
N GLU A 49 -2.15 -3.86 -2.15
CA GLU A 49 -3.31 -3.06 -2.60
C GLU A 49 -4.39 -2.90 -1.52
N GLU A 50 -4.62 -3.93 -0.72
CA GLU A 50 -5.56 -3.88 0.40
C GLU A 50 -5.12 -2.87 1.47
N ILE A 51 -3.81 -2.82 1.76
CA ILE A 51 -3.22 -2.01 2.81
C ILE A 51 -2.94 -0.58 2.34
N PHE A 52 -2.23 -0.42 1.23
CA PHE A 52 -1.70 0.86 0.75
C PHE A 52 -2.60 1.53 -0.29
N GLY A 53 -3.59 0.80 -0.82
CA GLY A 53 -4.48 1.26 -1.87
C GLY A 53 -4.03 0.87 -3.27
N THR A 54 -4.86 1.23 -4.25
CA THR A 54 -4.70 0.82 -5.67
C THR A 54 -4.19 1.96 -6.56
N GLU A 55 -3.95 3.15 -6.01
CA GLU A 55 -3.50 4.33 -6.76
C GLU A 55 -1.97 4.41 -6.74
N TYR A 56 -1.33 3.71 -7.67
CA TYR A 56 0.12 3.70 -7.82
C TYR A 56 0.53 3.84 -9.29
N PHE A 57 1.76 4.29 -9.51
CA PHE A 57 2.45 4.18 -10.78
C PHE A 57 3.36 2.96 -10.76
N ALA A 58 3.18 2.03 -11.71
CA ALA A 58 4.00 0.83 -11.83
C ALA A 58 5.03 0.96 -12.96
N GLY A 59 6.20 0.38 -12.75
CA GLY A 59 7.22 0.24 -13.79
C GLY A 59 8.16 -0.93 -13.55
N LYS A 60 8.94 -1.30 -14.57
CA LYS A 60 9.93 -2.38 -14.48
C LYS A 60 11.20 -1.89 -13.80
N GLY A 61 11.62 -2.55 -12.74
CA GLY A 61 12.87 -2.27 -12.03
C GLY A 61 14.11 -2.61 -12.87
N GLU A 62 15.29 -2.59 -12.23
CA GLU A 62 16.57 -2.85 -12.90
C GLU A 62 16.70 -4.26 -13.48
N PHE A 63 15.98 -5.23 -12.91
CA PHE A 63 15.92 -6.62 -13.39
C PHE A 63 14.55 -6.92 -13.98
N GLU A 64 14.48 -7.74 -15.04
CA GLU A 64 13.23 -8.03 -15.76
C GLU A 64 12.13 -8.66 -14.88
N THR A 65 12.52 -9.32 -13.79
CA THR A 65 11.62 -9.95 -12.82
C THR A 65 11.11 -8.99 -11.74
N ASN A 66 11.64 -7.77 -11.71
CA ASN A 66 11.37 -6.82 -10.64
C ASN A 66 10.36 -5.77 -11.14
N GLU A 67 9.28 -5.62 -10.40
CA GLU A 67 8.31 -4.55 -10.59
C GLU A 67 8.44 -3.56 -9.44
N VAL A 68 8.27 -2.27 -9.74
CA VAL A 68 8.31 -1.21 -8.73
C VAL A 68 7.00 -0.46 -8.80
N TRP A 69 6.32 -0.38 -7.66
CA TRP A 69 5.15 0.47 -7.48
C TRP A 69 5.55 1.74 -6.75
N VAL A 70 5.04 2.87 -7.24
CA VAL A 70 5.29 4.20 -6.69
C VAL A 70 3.96 4.79 -6.27
N TYR A 71 3.79 4.95 -4.96
CA TYR A 71 2.70 5.71 -4.38
C TYR A 71 3.21 7.10 -4.03
N ASP A 72 2.35 8.09 -4.20
CA ASP A 72 2.66 9.47 -3.84
C ASP A 72 1.40 10.18 -3.35
N LYS A 73 1.62 11.30 -2.67
CA LYS A 73 0.56 12.26 -2.39
C LYS A 73 1.06 13.63 -2.82
N VAL A 74 0.29 14.26 -3.70
CA VAL A 74 0.64 15.51 -4.35
C VAL A 74 -0.41 16.54 -3.96
N ASN A 75 0.01 17.80 -3.77
CA ASN A 75 -0.96 18.88 -3.59
C ASN A 75 -1.73 19.13 -4.87
N ASP A 76 -3.01 19.49 -4.74
CA ASP A 76 -3.96 19.63 -5.86
C ASP A 76 -3.48 20.55 -7.01
N ASP A 77 -2.60 21.50 -6.73
CA ASP A 77 -2.08 22.48 -7.70
C ASP A 77 -0.71 22.09 -8.31
N PHE A 78 -0.17 20.90 -8.01
CA PHE A 78 1.12 20.45 -8.50
C PHE A 78 1.00 19.17 -9.34
N GLU A 79 1.68 19.14 -10.47
CA GLU A 79 1.81 17.96 -11.31
C GLU A 79 3.28 17.71 -11.62
N TYR A 80 3.66 16.44 -11.66
CA TYR A 80 4.98 16.04 -12.12
C TYR A 80 4.91 14.72 -12.88
N GLU A 81 5.91 14.49 -13.72
CA GLU A 81 6.05 13.23 -14.44
C GLU A 81 6.49 12.13 -13.46
N LYS A 82 5.57 11.21 -13.15
CA LYS A 82 5.85 10.05 -12.30
C LYS A 82 6.91 9.16 -12.93
N SER A 83 7.84 8.68 -12.11
CA SER A 83 8.94 7.84 -12.55
C SER A 83 9.40 6.91 -11.45
N ILE A 84 9.67 5.64 -11.80
CA ILE A 84 10.33 4.70 -10.90
C ILE A 84 11.82 5.04 -10.70
N GLN A 85 12.41 5.89 -11.56
CA GLN A 85 13.85 6.18 -11.56
C GLN A 85 14.19 7.56 -10.96
N ARG A 86 13.18 8.40 -10.70
CA ARG A 86 13.38 9.77 -10.25
C ARG A 86 12.48 10.08 -9.06
N VAL A 87 13.13 10.42 -7.96
CA VAL A 87 12.47 11.02 -6.79
C VAL A 87 12.36 12.54 -7.01
N PRO A 88 11.19 13.17 -6.81
CA PRO A 88 11.00 14.61 -6.93
C PRO A 88 11.48 15.33 -5.66
N PHE A 89 12.77 15.20 -5.31
CA PHE A 89 13.33 15.69 -4.04
C PHE A 89 13.01 17.17 -3.74
N ASP A 90 13.14 18.04 -4.74
CA ASP A 90 12.88 19.47 -4.57
C ASP A 90 11.39 19.73 -4.31
N ALA A 91 10.51 19.04 -5.03
CA ALA A 91 9.07 19.15 -4.80
C ALA A 91 8.67 18.65 -3.40
N ILE A 92 9.31 17.58 -2.90
CA ILE A 92 9.07 17.11 -1.53
C ILE A 92 9.56 18.13 -0.50
N ARG A 93 10.77 18.66 -0.68
CA ARG A 93 11.34 19.67 0.24
C ARG A 93 10.52 20.96 0.28
N GLU A 94 10.00 21.38 -0.87
CA GLU A 94 9.12 22.55 -1.01
C GLU A 94 7.70 22.27 -0.50
N GLY A 95 7.34 21.01 -0.26
CA GLY A 95 6.03 20.59 0.22
C GLY A 95 4.97 20.50 -0.88
N ASN A 96 5.36 20.46 -2.16
CA ASN A 96 4.46 20.24 -3.30
C ASN A 96 4.07 18.75 -3.45
N VAL A 97 4.92 17.84 -2.95
CA VAL A 97 4.69 16.40 -2.84
C VAL A 97 4.88 16.04 -1.37
N ASP A 98 3.87 15.48 -0.71
CA ASP A 98 3.93 15.15 0.71
C ASP A 98 4.92 14.00 0.97
N TYR A 99 4.83 12.95 0.16
CA TYR A 99 5.71 11.79 0.21
C TYR A 99 5.79 11.08 -1.13
N GLN A 100 6.77 10.18 -1.22
CA GLN A 100 6.83 9.13 -2.23
C GLN A 100 7.25 7.81 -1.60
N LEU A 101 6.47 6.76 -1.84
CA LEU A 101 6.73 5.39 -1.40
C LEU A 101 7.02 4.52 -2.61
N TYR A 102 8.18 3.88 -2.60
CA TYR A 102 8.54 2.83 -3.54
C TYR A 102 8.37 1.47 -2.88
N ILE A 103 7.69 0.55 -3.56
CA ILE A 103 7.60 -0.86 -3.19
C ILE A 103 8.20 -1.67 -4.32
N ASN A 104 9.30 -2.36 -4.04
CA ASN A 104 9.96 -3.23 -5.00
C ASN A 104 9.45 -4.64 -4.80
N PHE A 105 9.07 -5.31 -5.88
CA PHE A 105 8.62 -6.70 -5.89
C PHE A 105 9.65 -7.60 -6.55
N VAL A 106 9.79 -8.81 -6.00
CA VAL A 106 10.53 -9.93 -6.59
C VAL A 106 9.62 -11.14 -6.48
N GLU A 107 9.39 -11.85 -7.59
CA GLU A 107 8.49 -13.01 -7.63
C GLU A 107 7.07 -12.72 -7.08
N ASP A 108 6.54 -11.53 -7.39
CA ASP A 108 5.23 -11.02 -6.95
C ASP A 108 5.08 -10.77 -5.42
N GLU A 109 6.18 -10.80 -4.68
CA GLU A 109 6.24 -10.47 -3.26
C GLU A 109 7.06 -9.20 -3.00
N ALA A 110 6.62 -8.37 -2.04
CA ALA A 110 7.30 -7.15 -1.67
C ALA A 110 8.66 -7.46 -1.03
N PHE A 111 9.72 -6.99 -1.67
CA PHE A 111 11.11 -7.24 -1.34
C PHE A 111 11.77 -6.06 -0.61
N MET A 112 11.31 -4.84 -0.84
CA MET A 112 11.86 -3.64 -0.20
C MET A 112 10.87 -2.48 -0.26
N TYR A 113 10.85 -1.67 0.79
CA TYR A 113 10.08 -0.43 0.87
C TYR A 113 11.04 0.75 1.06
N LEU A 114 10.82 1.82 0.32
CA LEU A 114 11.57 3.07 0.43
C LEU A 114 10.59 4.24 0.46
N TYR A 115 10.46 4.87 1.63
CA TYR A 115 9.57 5.99 1.89
C TYR A 115 10.37 7.27 2.05
N ILE A 116 10.12 8.24 1.18
CA ILE A 116 10.80 9.54 1.16
C ILE A 116 9.77 10.61 1.46
N TYR A 117 10.05 11.44 2.45
CA TYR A 117 9.10 12.42 2.98
C TYR A 117 9.82 13.67 3.49
N ARG A 118 9.07 14.75 3.67
CA ARG A 118 9.55 15.95 4.35
C ARG A 118 9.34 15.80 5.85
N GLY A 119 10.43 15.85 6.63
CA GLY A 119 10.38 15.80 8.08
C GLY A 119 9.88 17.10 8.71
N GLU A 120 9.57 17.05 10.00
CA GLU A 120 9.16 18.24 10.78
C GLU A 120 10.25 19.33 10.84
N ASP A 121 11.52 18.95 10.66
CA ASP A 121 12.66 19.87 10.56
C ASP A 121 12.73 20.56 9.18
N GLY A 122 11.78 20.27 8.29
CA GLY A 122 11.69 20.82 6.94
C GLY A 122 12.61 20.16 5.92
N GLU A 123 13.37 19.15 6.34
CA GLU A 123 14.39 18.49 5.53
C GLU A 123 13.87 17.17 4.96
N LEU A 124 14.61 16.58 4.03
CA LEU A 124 14.24 15.29 3.45
C LEU A 124 14.68 14.15 4.35
N TRP A 125 13.78 13.20 4.52
CA TRP A 125 14.01 11.99 5.27
C TRP A 125 13.67 10.76 4.43
N GLN A 126 14.35 9.67 4.77
CA GLN A 126 14.21 8.38 4.14
C GLN A 126 13.98 7.32 5.23
N TYR A 127 12.83 6.66 5.18
CA TYR A 127 12.55 5.44 5.91
C TYR A 127 12.58 4.24 4.96
N GLN A 128 13.32 3.19 5.31
CA GLN A 128 13.51 2.02 4.45
C GLN A 128 13.31 0.73 5.24
N VAL A 129 12.57 -0.21 4.66
CA VAL A 129 12.47 -1.60 5.11
C VAL A 129 13.29 -2.46 4.15
N ASN A 130 14.37 -3.05 4.66
CA ASN A 130 15.31 -3.85 3.90
C ASN A 130 14.78 -5.27 3.65
N PRO A 131 15.35 -6.00 2.68
CA PRO A 131 14.97 -7.39 2.40
C PRO A 131 15.11 -8.36 3.58
N ASP A 132 16.01 -8.08 4.53
CA ASP A 132 16.18 -8.87 5.75
C ASP A 132 15.19 -8.47 6.87
N GLY A 133 14.28 -7.53 6.59
CA GLY A 133 13.31 -6.99 7.53
C GLY A 133 13.88 -5.92 8.47
N THR A 134 15.18 -5.59 8.39
CA THR A 134 15.75 -4.48 9.16
C THR A 134 15.27 -3.14 8.61
N THR A 135 15.23 -2.13 9.48
CA THR A 135 14.77 -0.79 9.12
C THR A 135 15.90 0.23 9.20
N GLN A 136 15.84 1.25 8.35
CA GLN A 136 16.73 2.40 8.36
C GLN A 136 15.90 3.67 8.27
N ASP A 137 16.15 4.61 9.19
CA ASP A 137 15.58 5.96 9.16
C ASP A 137 16.73 6.96 9.15
N LYS A 138 16.81 7.80 8.11
CA LYS A 138 17.90 8.77 7.97
C LYS A 138 17.44 10.06 7.29
N LYS A 139 18.06 11.14 7.72
CA LYS A 139 18.06 12.43 7.02
C LYS A 139 18.91 12.33 5.74
N MET A 140 18.42 12.91 4.66
CA MET A 140 19.08 12.93 3.33
C MET A 140 19.89 14.20 3.10
#